data_AF-A0A7Y2TGT1-F1
#
_entry.id   AF-A0A7Y2TGT1-F1
#
_cell.length_a   1.000
_cell.length_b   1.000
_cell.length_c   1.000
_cell.angle_alpha   90.00
_cell.angle_beta   90.00
_cell.angle_gamma   90.00
#
_symmetry.space_group_name_H-M   'P 1'
#
loop_
_entity.id
_entity.type
_entity.pdbx_description
1 polymer ?
#
loop_
_entity_poly.entity_id
_entity_poly.type
_entity_poly.pdbx_seq_one_letter_code
_entity_poly.pdbx_strand_id
1 'polypeptide(L)'
;MNKITLILIAFLLAACGTSQVAQGQNGVSKKARALFNKAITAFQYGEYDEAEQLFKQTIKKYNGYVDAYDGLAKTYQEQRKYTEAIATYRKVLEFDPSHYFALYELGKLYQSTENLDSAKYFFKFFLKENAGQDQNTAIAKRALVNIAFSEDAMKNPVDISPISISNSINTHLEEYSPAFSIDENTLYFTNRDPKYQNEDIFYSTKKEGVWQTGKNIGSPINTVDNEGAFSVSSDGNYIFFTSCSRSGGKGQCDIWLTMNKNGIWTTPANLQEPINSRSWESQPSISSNGKQLY
;
A
#
# COMPACT_ATOMS: atom_id res chain seq x y z
N MET A 1 55.98 -9.43 2.09
CA MET A 1 55.32 -9.50 0.76
C MET A 1 54.10 -10.42 0.92
N ASN A 2 52.98 -9.84 1.34
CA ASN A 2 51.74 -9.57 0.55
C ASN A 2 50.66 -10.59 0.99
N LYS A 3 49.87 -10.29 2.04
CA LYS A 3 48.63 -9.48 2.04
C LYS A 3 47.62 -9.96 0.99
N ILE A 4 46.67 -10.79 1.42
CA ILE A 4 45.36 -10.92 0.77
C ILE A 4 44.33 -10.42 1.78
N THR A 5 43.69 -9.34 1.37
CA THR A 5 42.80 -8.46 2.13
C THR A 5 41.38 -9.00 2.06
N LEU A 6 40.73 -9.18 3.22
CA LEU A 6 39.27 -9.31 3.32
C LEU A 6 38.63 -8.01 2.82
N ILE A 7 37.82 -8.09 1.77
CA ILE A 7 36.96 -6.99 1.32
C ILE A 7 35.69 -7.04 2.16
N LEU A 8 35.61 -6.15 3.17
CA LEU A 8 34.35 -5.80 3.81
C LEU A 8 33.60 -4.85 2.87
N ILE A 9 32.43 -5.27 2.41
CA ILE A 9 31.49 -4.44 1.65
C ILE A 9 30.86 -3.45 2.63
N ALA A 10 31.37 -2.22 2.63
CA ALA A 10 30.71 -1.06 3.20
C ALA A 10 29.87 -0.40 2.10
N PHE A 11 28.56 -0.66 2.09
CA PHE A 11 27.61 0.06 1.23
C PHE A 11 26.27 0.18 1.95
N LEU A 12 25.99 1.38 2.49
CA LEU A 12 24.69 2.06 2.53
C LEU A 12 24.81 3.35 3.35
N LEU A 13 25.50 4.33 2.76
CA LEU A 13 25.38 5.76 3.09
C LEU A 13 24.87 6.43 1.82
N ALA A 14 23.54 6.47 1.63
CA ALA A 14 22.93 7.24 0.54
C ALA A 14 21.45 7.51 0.83
N ALA A 15 21.17 8.29 1.87
CA ALA A 15 19.96 9.12 1.99
C ALA A 15 20.06 10.06 3.20
N CYS A 16 20.98 11.04 3.14
CA CYS A 16 20.88 12.33 3.84
C CYS A 16 22.07 13.19 3.41
N GLY A 17 22.06 13.57 2.14
CA GLY A 17 23.05 14.45 1.53
C GLY A 17 22.42 15.81 1.22
N THR A 18 21.79 16.46 2.20
CA THR A 18 21.72 17.91 2.23
C THR A 18 22.58 18.35 3.39
N SER A 19 23.69 19.00 3.07
CA SER A 19 24.56 19.72 3.99
C SER A 19 23.80 20.91 4.59
N GLN A 20 22.82 20.63 5.44
CA GLN A 20 22.57 21.51 6.57
C GLN A 20 23.59 21.10 7.62
N VAL A 21 24.52 22.02 7.89
CA VAL A 21 25.37 21.96 9.08
C VAL A 21 24.44 21.60 10.24
N ALA A 22 24.60 20.41 10.81
CA ALA A 22 23.87 19.98 11.99
C ALA A 22 23.94 21.15 12.97
N GLN A 23 22.82 21.83 13.21
CA GLN A 23 22.79 22.93 14.17
C GLN A 23 23.31 22.34 15.48
N GLY A 24 24.48 22.82 15.85
CA GLY A 24 25.29 22.20 16.88
C GLY A 24 24.50 22.14 18.17
N GLN A 25 24.23 20.92 18.64
CA GLN A 25 23.94 20.68 20.05
C GLN A 25 25.25 20.82 20.85
N ASN A 26 25.86 22.01 20.76
CA ASN A 26 27.06 22.41 21.46
C ASN A 26 26.70 22.46 22.96
N GLY A 27 26.92 21.35 23.66
CA GLY A 27 26.53 21.18 25.05
C GLY A 27 26.17 19.74 25.44
N VAL A 28 25.99 18.84 24.47
CA VAL A 28 25.66 17.45 24.78
C VAL A 28 26.84 16.74 25.45
N SER A 29 26.62 16.28 26.69
CA SER A 29 27.63 15.53 27.42
C SER A 29 28.07 14.27 26.66
N LYS A 30 29.33 13.85 26.84
CA LYS A 30 29.84 12.58 26.26
C LYS A 30 28.98 11.39 26.67
N LYS A 31 28.43 11.41 27.89
CA LYS A 31 27.54 10.37 28.43
C LYS A 31 26.20 10.33 27.70
N ALA A 32 25.59 11.48 27.41
CA ALA A 32 24.35 11.54 26.64
C ALA A 32 24.54 11.02 25.20
N ARG A 33 25.63 11.42 24.51
CA ARG A 33 25.99 10.88 23.19
C ARG A 33 26.18 9.36 23.20
N ALA A 34 26.84 8.83 24.23
CA ALA A 34 27.04 7.39 24.35
C ALA A 34 25.73 6.62 24.55
N LEU A 35 24.79 7.16 25.34
CA LEU A 35 23.45 6.57 25.50
C LEU A 35 22.65 6.64 24.20
N PHE A 36 22.68 7.78 23.51
CA PHE A 36 22.02 7.96 22.22
C PHE A 36 22.49 6.94 21.18
N ASN A 37 23.80 6.76 21.03
CA ASN A 37 24.35 5.80 20.08
C ASN A 37 23.91 4.37 20.41
N LYS A 38 23.86 3.99 21.70
CA LYS A 38 23.32 2.68 22.10
C LYS A 38 21.82 2.55 21.77
N ALA A 39 21.04 3.61 21.98
CA ALA A 39 19.61 3.62 21.66
C ALA A 39 19.37 3.39 20.17
N ILE A 40 20.16 4.06 19.31
CA ILE A 40 20.11 3.88 17.85
C ILE A 40 20.47 2.44 17.47
N THR A 41 21.51 1.86 18.09
CA THR A 41 21.89 0.46 17.85
C THR A 41 20.77 -0.51 18.25
N ALA A 42 20.20 -0.38 19.44
CA ALA A 42 19.07 -1.19 19.88
C ALA A 42 17.87 -1.07 18.91
N PHE A 43 17.54 0.16 18.49
CA PHE A 43 16.48 0.40 17.50
C PHE A 43 16.76 -0.33 16.18
N GLN A 44 18.00 -0.28 15.67
CA GLN A 44 18.40 -0.94 14.43
C GLN A 44 18.31 -2.47 14.49
N TYR A 45 18.52 -3.05 15.69
CA TYR A 45 18.34 -4.48 15.93
C TYR A 45 16.88 -4.88 16.21
N GLY A 46 15.94 -3.93 16.18
CA GLY A 46 14.53 -4.18 16.49
C GLY A 46 14.24 -4.35 17.98
N GLU A 47 15.20 -4.03 18.84
CA GLU A 47 15.11 -4.10 20.31
C GLU A 47 14.39 -2.86 20.85
N TYR A 48 13.14 -2.67 20.45
CA TYR A 48 12.41 -1.40 20.65
C TYR A 48 12.18 -1.04 22.13
N ASP A 49 11.99 -2.03 23.00
CA ASP A 49 11.86 -1.77 24.44
C ASP A 49 13.16 -1.23 25.05
N GLU A 50 14.31 -1.78 24.64
CA GLU A 50 15.62 -1.27 25.08
C GLU A 50 15.90 0.12 24.49
N ALA A 51 15.63 0.29 23.19
CA ALA A 51 15.78 1.58 22.51
C ALA A 51 14.96 2.67 23.22
N GLU A 52 13.71 2.39 23.58
CA GLU A 52 12.83 3.31 24.31
C GLU A 52 13.48 3.76 25.62
N GLN A 53 13.97 2.81 26.43
CA GLN A 53 14.62 3.11 27.71
C GLN A 53 15.90 3.94 27.52
N LEU A 54 16.71 3.60 26.51
CA LEU A 54 17.96 4.30 26.23
C LEU A 54 17.72 5.73 25.71
N PHE A 55 16.72 5.94 24.86
CA PHE A 55 16.33 7.30 24.44
C PHE A 55 15.81 8.12 25.63
N LYS A 56 14.95 7.55 26.48
CA LYS A 56 14.48 8.21 27.71
C LYS A 56 15.64 8.59 28.65
N GLN A 57 16.63 7.70 28.80
CA GLN A 57 17.83 8.00 29.57
C GLN A 57 18.68 9.10 28.93
N THR A 58 18.78 9.12 27.60
CA THR A 58 19.46 10.17 26.84
C THR A 58 18.83 11.53 27.10
N ILE A 59 17.51 11.62 26.95
CA ILE A 59 16.71 12.82 27.22
C ILE A 59 16.87 13.29 28.67
N LYS A 60 16.85 12.36 29.64
CA LYS A 60 17.09 12.70 31.06
C LYS A 60 18.49 13.27 31.30
N LYS A 61 19.49 12.89 30.49
CA LYS A 61 20.85 13.44 30.59
C LYS A 61 21.00 14.78 29.88
N TYR A 62 20.25 15.00 28.82
CA TYR A 62 20.21 16.28 28.12
C TYR A 62 18.81 16.50 27.55
N ASN A 63 18.03 17.33 28.23
CA ASN A 63 16.62 17.56 27.89
C ASN A 63 16.43 18.25 26.54
N GLY A 64 17.46 18.88 25.98
CA GLY A 64 17.41 19.50 24.64
C GLY A 64 17.88 18.58 23.51
N TYR A 65 18.04 17.27 23.74
CA TYR A 65 18.55 16.35 22.72
C TYR A 65 17.45 16.04 21.69
N VAL A 66 17.25 16.92 20.71
CA VAL A 66 16.20 16.80 19.69
C VAL A 66 16.21 15.43 18.99
N ASP A 67 17.37 14.96 18.53
CA ASP A 67 17.48 13.65 17.86
C ASP A 67 17.06 12.47 18.76
N ALA A 68 17.21 12.60 20.09
CA ALA A 68 16.77 11.56 21.02
C ALA A 68 15.25 11.53 21.18
N TYR A 69 14.58 12.68 21.08
CA TYR A 69 13.11 12.73 21.01
C TYR A 69 12.62 12.16 19.68
N ASP A 70 13.28 12.50 18.56
CA ASP A 70 12.97 11.94 17.24
C ASP A 70 13.09 10.40 17.24
N GLY A 71 14.22 9.88 17.71
CA GLY A 71 14.44 8.44 17.86
C GLY A 71 13.43 7.76 18.80
N LEU A 72 13.05 8.41 19.90
CA LEU A 72 12.01 7.90 20.80
C LEU A 72 10.63 7.87 20.13
N ALA A 73 10.27 8.91 19.40
CA ALA A 73 8.99 8.99 18.70
C ALA A 73 8.88 7.90 17.64
N LYS A 74 9.96 7.69 16.87
CA LYS A 74 10.04 6.58 15.91
C LYS A 74 9.97 5.21 16.58
N THR A 75 10.65 5.02 17.71
CA THR A 75 10.53 3.80 18.53
C THR A 75 9.08 3.52 18.93
N TYR A 76 8.34 4.55 19.36
CA TYR A 76 6.92 4.42 19.66
C TYR A 76 6.07 4.08 18.43
N GLN A 77 6.40 4.58 17.24
CA GLN A 77 5.71 4.18 16.00
C GLN A 77 5.88 2.69 15.70
N GLU A 78 7.09 2.15 15.82
CA GLU A 78 7.36 0.72 15.63
C GLU A 78 6.61 -0.16 16.65
N GLN A 79 6.47 0.33 17.89
CA GLN A 79 5.68 -0.31 18.93
C GLN A 79 4.16 -0.06 18.81
N ARG A 80 3.70 0.68 17.80
CA ARG A 80 2.30 1.11 17.59
C ARG A 80 1.72 1.98 18.73
N LYS A 81 2.59 2.61 19.54
CA LYS A 81 2.25 3.54 20.62
C LYS A 81 2.04 4.96 20.05
N TYR A 82 1.00 5.13 19.22
CA TYR A 82 0.83 6.35 18.42
C TYR A 82 0.58 7.62 19.26
N THR A 83 -0.12 7.51 20.39
CA THR A 83 -0.36 8.64 21.29
C THR A 83 0.96 9.19 21.85
N GLU A 84 1.85 8.30 22.28
CA GLU A 84 3.18 8.65 22.80
C GLU A 84 4.09 9.18 21.69
N ALA A 85 4.04 8.61 20.49
CA ALA A 85 4.77 9.12 19.33
C ALA A 85 4.36 10.56 19.01
N ILE A 86 3.05 10.85 18.93
CA ILE A 86 2.51 12.19 18.69
C ILE A 86 2.98 13.16 19.79
N ALA A 87 2.84 12.78 21.05
CA ALA A 87 3.28 13.62 22.17
C ALA A 87 4.79 13.93 22.09
N THR A 88 5.60 12.96 21.68
CA THR A 88 7.06 13.09 21.59
C THR A 88 7.48 13.96 20.40
N TYR A 89 6.88 13.81 19.23
CA TYR A 89 7.14 14.73 18.10
C TYR A 89 6.67 16.16 18.40
N ARG A 90 5.56 16.34 19.13
CA ARG A 90 5.17 17.68 19.59
C ARG A 90 6.22 18.29 20.52
N LYS A 91 6.92 17.50 21.33
CA LYS A 91 8.08 17.98 22.11
C LYS A 91 9.25 18.40 21.22
N VAL A 92 9.52 17.72 20.11
CA VAL A 92 10.51 18.18 19.13
C VAL A 92 10.19 19.59 18.64
N LEU A 93 8.92 19.86 18.31
CA LEU A 93 8.47 21.17 17.85
C LEU A 93 8.48 22.27 18.93
N GLU A 94 8.52 21.92 20.21
CA GLU A 94 8.75 22.90 21.29
C GLU A 94 10.20 23.42 21.29
N PHE A 95 11.16 22.62 20.82
CA PHE A 95 12.57 23.02 20.69
C PHE A 95 12.87 23.67 19.33
N ASP A 96 12.32 23.11 18.27
CA ASP A 96 12.44 23.62 16.90
C ASP A 96 11.07 23.58 16.20
N PRO A 97 10.32 24.70 16.22
CA PRO A 97 9.02 24.80 15.56
C PRO A 97 9.07 24.55 14.05
N SER A 98 10.24 24.73 13.41
CA SER A 98 10.44 24.53 11.98
C SER A 98 10.99 23.16 11.61
N HIS A 99 11.07 22.22 12.57
CA HIS A 99 11.62 20.89 12.35
C HIS A 99 10.78 20.09 11.34
N TYR A 100 11.16 20.18 10.06
CA TYR A 100 10.35 19.70 8.95
C TYR A 100 10.02 18.21 9.04
N PHE A 101 10.95 17.39 9.56
CA PHE A 101 10.72 15.95 9.71
C PHE A 101 9.64 15.64 10.76
N ALA A 102 9.64 16.37 11.88
CA ALA A 102 8.62 16.18 12.93
C ALA A 102 7.24 16.65 12.46
N LEU A 103 7.19 17.75 11.68
CA LEU A 103 5.95 18.20 11.03
C LEU A 103 5.39 17.16 10.08
N TYR A 104 6.25 16.55 9.25
CA TYR A 104 5.86 15.49 8.33
C TYR A 104 5.33 14.25 9.06
N GLU A 105 6.05 13.76 10.07
CA GLU A 105 5.63 12.57 10.83
C GLU A 105 4.36 12.80 11.65
N LEU A 106 4.15 14.00 12.21
CA LEU A 106 2.88 14.36 12.84
C LEU A 106 1.73 14.37 11.83
N GLY A 107 1.94 14.91 10.62
CA GLY A 107 0.94 14.86 9.55
C GLY A 107 0.49 13.43 9.24
N LYS A 108 1.44 12.50 9.08
CA LYS A 108 1.17 11.08 8.87
C LYS A 108 0.45 10.43 10.05
N LEU A 109 0.93 10.67 11.27
CA LEU A 109 0.37 10.09 12.48
C LEU A 109 -1.09 10.50 12.66
N TYR A 110 -1.38 11.81 12.59
CA TYR A 110 -2.75 12.30 12.68
C TYR A 110 -3.64 11.79 11.56
N GLN A 111 -3.11 11.61 10.35
CA GLN A 111 -3.87 10.99 9.25
C GLN A 111 -4.21 9.52 9.57
N SER A 112 -3.25 8.76 10.09
CA SER A 112 -3.46 7.34 10.45
C SER A 112 -4.40 7.14 11.64
N THR A 113 -4.53 8.15 12.50
CA THR A 113 -5.48 8.17 13.63
C THR A 113 -6.75 8.97 13.31
N GLU A 114 -7.05 9.18 12.02
CA GLU A 114 -8.27 9.82 11.51
C GLU A 114 -8.53 11.26 12.00
N ASN A 115 -7.52 11.95 12.53
CA ASN A 115 -7.62 13.35 12.93
C ASN A 115 -7.22 14.25 11.76
N LEU A 116 -8.14 14.39 10.80
CA LEU A 116 -7.88 15.03 9.51
C LEU A 116 -7.51 16.52 9.63
N ASP A 117 -8.12 17.26 10.58
CA ASP A 117 -7.79 18.66 10.83
C ASP A 117 -6.33 18.86 11.25
N SER A 118 -5.86 18.05 12.21
CA SER A 118 -4.47 18.09 12.67
C SER A 118 -3.53 17.63 11.56
N ALA A 119 -3.86 16.55 10.84
CA ALA A 119 -3.06 16.06 9.73
C ALA A 119 -2.86 17.16 8.66
N LYS A 120 -3.96 17.82 8.27
CA LYS A 120 -3.95 18.94 7.32
C LYS A 120 -3.10 20.10 7.80
N TYR A 121 -3.21 20.47 9.08
CA TYR A 121 -2.39 21.53 9.67
C TYR A 121 -0.90 21.20 9.54
N PHE A 122 -0.48 20.02 9.99
CA PHE A 122 0.93 19.62 10.01
C PHE A 122 1.50 19.42 8.59
N PHE A 123 0.74 18.85 7.65
CA PHE A 123 1.20 18.75 6.26
C PHE A 123 1.33 20.13 5.59
N LYS A 124 0.40 21.06 5.84
CA LYS A 124 0.53 22.44 5.33
C LYS A 124 1.76 23.14 5.90
N PHE A 125 2.03 22.96 7.19
CA PHE A 125 3.18 23.58 7.83
C PHE A 125 4.49 22.93 7.36
N PHE A 126 4.54 21.60 7.24
CA PHE A 126 5.65 20.89 6.62
C PHE A 126 5.98 21.42 5.22
N LEU A 127 4.98 21.59 4.35
CA LEU A 127 5.19 22.11 2.98
C LEU A 127 5.61 23.58 2.94
N LYS A 128 5.30 24.35 4.00
CA LYS A 128 5.75 25.73 4.14
C LYS A 128 7.24 25.79 4.52
N GLU A 129 7.68 24.94 5.45
CA GLU A 129 9.06 24.89 5.93
C GLU A 129 9.99 24.11 4.98
N ASN A 130 9.48 23.07 4.30
CA ASN A 130 10.22 22.29 3.30
C ASN A 130 9.89 22.76 1.86
N ALA A 131 10.74 23.62 1.31
CA ALA A 131 10.64 24.06 -0.09
C ALA A 131 11.11 23.01 -1.11
N GLY A 132 11.57 21.83 -0.67
CA GLY A 132 12.08 20.75 -1.52
C GLY A 132 11.00 20.04 -2.35
N GLN A 133 11.42 19.35 -3.40
CA GLN A 133 10.58 18.46 -4.23
C GLN A 133 10.87 16.98 -3.99
N ASP A 134 11.16 16.61 -2.74
CA ASP A 134 11.40 15.21 -2.37
C ASP A 134 10.10 14.38 -2.32
N GLN A 135 10.27 13.08 -2.09
CA GLN A 135 9.17 12.13 -1.98
C GLN A 135 8.19 12.49 -0.84
N ASN A 136 8.65 13.05 0.28
CA ASN A 136 7.78 13.44 1.39
C ASN A 136 6.91 14.64 1.00
N THR A 137 7.46 15.60 0.24
CA THR A 137 6.67 16.69 -0.36
C THR A 137 5.57 16.14 -1.28
N ALA A 138 5.88 15.15 -2.14
CA ALA A 138 4.89 14.53 -3.02
C ALA A 138 3.78 13.80 -2.22
N ILE A 139 4.17 13.07 -1.17
CA ILE A 139 3.23 12.38 -0.27
C ILE A 139 2.35 13.37 0.47
N ALA A 140 2.91 14.43 1.05
CA ALA A 140 2.14 15.44 1.78
C ALA A 140 1.15 16.19 0.89
N LYS A 141 1.54 16.53 -0.35
CA LYS A 141 0.62 17.12 -1.34
C LYS A 141 -0.54 16.18 -1.66
N ARG A 142 -0.25 14.89 -1.90
CA ARG A 142 -1.29 13.87 -2.13
C ARG A 142 -2.20 13.71 -0.92
N ALA A 143 -1.63 13.69 0.29
CA ALA A 143 -2.40 13.61 1.53
C ALA A 143 -3.36 14.80 1.68
N LEU A 144 -2.94 16.02 1.35
CA LEU A 144 -3.83 17.20 1.38
C LEU A 144 -4.96 17.13 0.35
N VAL A 145 -4.71 16.59 -0.85
CA VAL A 145 -5.76 16.35 -1.85
C VAL A 145 -6.77 15.31 -1.32
N ASN A 146 -6.29 14.21 -0.75
CA ASN A 146 -7.14 13.17 -0.19
C ASN A 146 -7.96 13.69 1.00
N ILE A 147 -7.35 14.46 1.91
CA ILE A 147 -8.06 15.07 3.05
C ILE A 147 -9.15 16.02 2.55
N ALA A 148 -8.88 16.85 1.54
CA ALA A 148 -9.88 17.75 0.98
C ALA A 148 -11.04 16.98 0.34
N PHE A 149 -10.77 15.88 -0.36
CA PHE A 149 -11.81 14.98 -0.86
C PHE A 149 -12.62 14.35 0.28
N SER A 150 -11.97 13.85 1.33
CA SER A 150 -12.65 13.26 2.49
C SER A 150 -13.55 14.27 3.20
N GLU A 151 -13.08 15.51 3.41
CA GLU A 151 -13.88 16.59 4.00
C GLU A 151 -15.13 16.88 3.15
N ASP A 152 -14.98 16.96 1.83
CA ASP A 152 -16.09 17.20 0.91
C ASP A 152 -17.08 16.03 0.88
N ALA A 153 -16.59 14.79 0.79
CA ALA A 153 -17.42 13.59 0.78
C ALA A 153 -18.17 13.38 2.11
N MET A 154 -17.54 13.70 3.24
CA MET A 154 -18.19 13.65 4.57
C MET A 154 -19.27 14.73 4.72
N LYS A 155 -19.06 15.91 4.13
CA LYS A 155 -20.04 17.01 4.14
C LYS A 155 -21.20 16.75 3.17
N ASN A 156 -20.92 16.08 2.05
CA ASN A 156 -21.85 15.77 0.99
C ASN A 156 -21.95 14.25 0.79
N PRO A 157 -22.49 13.50 1.77
CA PRO A 157 -22.59 12.06 1.65
C PRO A 157 -23.48 11.72 0.46
N VAL A 158 -22.99 10.81 -0.40
CA VAL A 158 -23.80 10.24 -1.46
C VAL A 158 -24.74 9.24 -0.81
N ASP A 159 -26.05 9.46 -0.93
CA ASP A 159 -27.06 8.52 -0.45
C ASP A 159 -27.05 7.27 -1.33
N ILE A 160 -26.31 6.26 -0.88
CA ILE A 160 -26.28 4.94 -1.49
C ILE A 160 -26.98 3.95 -0.57
N SER A 161 -27.98 3.27 -1.11
CA SER A 161 -28.58 2.09 -0.48
C SER A 161 -28.15 0.87 -1.29
N PRO A 162 -27.16 0.08 -0.83
CA PRO A 162 -26.78 -1.14 -1.51
C PRO A 162 -27.98 -2.08 -1.59
N ILE A 163 -28.40 -2.39 -2.81
CA ILE A 163 -29.43 -3.39 -3.06
C ILE A 163 -28.77 -4.71 -3.49
N SER A 164 -29.26 -5.82 -2.94
CA SER A 164 -28.91 -7.13 -3.49
C SER A 164 -29.41 -7.20 -4.93
N ILE A 165 -28.57 -7.69 -5.85
CA ILE A 165 -28.93 -7.77 -7.26
C ILE A 165 -30.08 -8.77 -7.43
N SER A 166 -29.90 -9.97 -6.88
CA SER A 166 -30.90 -11.03 -6.70
C SER A 166 -30.18 -12.32 -6.30
N ASN A 167 -30.93 -13.32 -5.83
CA ASN A 167 -30.42 -14.68 -5.58
C ASN A 167 -29.93 -15.40 -6.86
N SER A 168 -30.11 -14.79 -8.04
CA SER A 168 -29.53 -15.28 -9.31
C SER A 168 -28.03 -15.02 -9.42
N ILE A 169 -27.48 -14.08 -8.64
CA ILE A 169 -26.05 -13.78 -8.56
C ILE A 169 -25.56 -13.84 -7.11
N ASN A 170 -26.23 -13.14 -6.18
CA ASN A 170 -25.89 -13.15 -4.76
C ASN A 170 -26.42 -14.43 -4.11
N THR A 171 -25.68 -15.52 -4.22
CA THR A 171 -26.12 -16.83 -3.71
C THR A 171 -25.69 -17.01 -2.25
N HIS A 172 -25.70 -18.25 -1.76
CA HIS A 172 -25.14 -18.59 -0.44
C HIS A 172 -23.64 -18.92 -0.50
N LEU A 173 -23.07 -18.96 -1.72
CA LEU A 173 -21.65 -19.14 -1.97
C LEU A 173 -20.92 -17.79 -1.90
N GLU A 174 -19.61 -17.81 -2.09
CA GLU A 174 -18.80 -16.60 -2.16
C GLU A 174 -18.79 -16.07 -3.60
N GLU A 175 -19.34 -14.87 -3.83
CA GLU A 175 -19.21 -14.13 -5.09
C GLU A 175 -18.40 -12.83 -4.89
N TYR A 176 -17.33 -12.64 -5.65
CA TYR A 176 -16.46 -11.46 -5.55
C TYR A 176 -15.74 -11.14 -6.86
N SER A 177 -14.94 -10.08 -6.85
CA SER A 177 -14.23 -9.54 -8.02
C SER A 177 -15.15 -9.31 -9.24
N PRO A 178 -16.26 -8.56 -9.11
CA PRO A 178 -17.16 -8.32 -10.23
C PRO A 178 -16.50 -7.40 -11.27
N ALA A 179 -16.73 -7.67 -12.54
CA ALA A 179 -16.45 -6.73 -13.63
C ALA A 179 -17.57 -6.73 -14.65
N PHE A 180 -17.91 -5.55 -15.17
CA PHE A 180 -18.89 -5.41 -16.24
C PHE A 180 -18.21 -5.39 -17.61
N SER A 181 -18.88 -5.93 -18.62
CA SER A 181 -18.65 -5.50 -20.00
C SER A 181 -19.00 -4.02 -20.14
N ILE A 182 -18.41 -3.32 -21.11
CA ILE A 182 -18.59 -1.86 -21.24
C ILE A 182 -20.02 -1.42 -21.49
N ASP A 183 -20.83 -2.29 -22.10
CA ASP A 183 -22.24 -2.03 -22.37
C ASP A 183 -23.12 -2.33 -21.14
N GLU A 184 -22.51 -2.73 -20.02
CA GLU A 184 -23.13 -3.10 -18.76
C GLU A 184 -24.20 -4.19 -18.89
N ASN A 185 -24.15 -4.97 -19.97
CA ASN A 185 -25.08 -6.08 -20.22
C ASN A 185 -24.53 -7.43 -19.77
N THR A 186 -23.24 -7.54 -19.49
CA THR A 186 -22.62 -8.75 -18.94
C THR A 186 -21.87 -8.41 -17.66
N LEU A 187 -22.21 -9.10 -16.59
CA LEU A 187 -21.49 -9.08 -15.33
C LEU A 187 -20.70 -10.37 -15.23
N TYR A 188 -19.38 -10.26 -15.16
CA TYR A 188 -18.50 -11.34 -14.78
C TYR A 188 -18.24 -11.25 -13.28
N PHE A 189 -18.07 -12.39 -12.63
CA PHE A 189 -17.72 -12.46 -11.21
C PHE A 189 -17.02 -13.79 -10.92
N THR A 190 -16.17 -13.81 -9.90
CA THR A 190 -15.63 -15.06 -9.36
C THR A 190 -16.70 -15.66 -8.45
N ASN A 191 -16.99 -16.95 -8.64
CA ASN A 191 -17.77 -17.74 -7.70
C ASN A 191 -16.84 -18.78 -7.09
N ARG A 192 -16.87 -18.92 -5.76
CA ARG A 192 -16.10 -19.92 -5.04
C ARG A 192 -17.03 -20.84 -4.27
N ASP A 193 -16.99 -22.12 -4.64
CA ASP A 193 -17.69 -23.17 -3.89
C ASP A 193 -16.79 -23.65 -2.74
N PRO A 194 -17.15 -23.41 -1.47
CA PRO A 194 -16.33 -23.79 -0.32
C PRO A 194 -16.14 -25.32 -0.22
N LYS A 195 -17.02 -26.12 -0.84
CA LYS A 195 -16.90 -27.58 -0.87
C LYS A 195 -15.69 -28.04 -1.68
N TYR A 196 -15.42 -27.37 -2.80
CA TYR A 196 -14.32 -27.72 -3.71
C TYR A 196 -13.11 -26.80 -3.54
N GLN A 197 -13.29 -25.67 -2.84
CA GLN A 197 -12.31 -24.59 -2.72
C GLN A 197 -11.79 -24.10 -4.07
N ASN A 198 -12.57 -24.32 -5.13
CA ASN A 198 -12.25 -23.89 -6.48
C ASN A 198 -12.88 -22.52 -6.76
N GLU A 199 -12.06 -21.59 -7.22
CA GLU A 199 -12.52 -20.32 -7.78
C GLU A 199 -12.76 -20.52 -9.27
N ASP A 200 -13.93 -20.11 -9.74
CA ASP A 200 -14.30 -20.16 -11.14
C ASP A 200 -14.83 -18.81 -11.61
N ILE A 201 -14.56 -18.45 -12.86
CA ILE A 201 -15.17 -17.27 -13.49
C ILE A 201 -16.59 -17.62 -13.93
N PHE A 202 -17.55 -16.85 -13.45
CA PHE A 202 -18.95 -16.90 -13.83
C PHE A 202 -19.32 -15.63 -14.58
N TYR A 203 -20.39 -15.71 -15.36
CA TYR A 203 -21.01 -14.54 -15.98
C TYR A 203 -22.53 -14.58 -15.87
N SER A 204 -23.14 -13.40 -15.81
CA SER A 204 -24.57 -13.18 -15.93
C SER A 204 -24.81 -12.13 -17.00
N THR A 205 -25.84 -12.33 -17.82
CA THR A 205 -26.30 -11.34 -18.80
C THR A 205 -27.54 -10.62 -18.29
N LYS A 206 -27.71 -9.36 -18.65
CA LYS A 206 -28.91 -8.57 -18.34
C LYS A 206 -29.94 -8.76 -19.46
N LYS A 207 -31.19 -9.11 -19.11
CA LYS A 207 -32.33 -9.18 -20.03
C LYS A 207 -33.45 -8.32 -19.50
N GLU A 208 -33.92 -7.36 -20.31
CA GLU A 208 -35.01 -6.45 -19.93
C GLU A 208 -34.75 -5.75 -18.58
N GLY A 209 -33.48 -5.38 -18.33
CA GLY A 209 -33.05 -4.73 -17.09
C GLY A 209 -32.78 -5.69 -15.92
N VAL A 210 -33.07 -6.98 -16.05
CA VAL A 210 -32.92 -7.99 -14.99
C VAL A 210 -31.72 -8.90 -15.26
N TRP A 211 -30.82 -9.00 -14.28
CA TRP A 211 -29.72 -9.95 -14.32
C TRP A 211 -30.22 -11.38 -14.25
N GLN A 212 -29.70 -12.23 -15.13
CA GLN A 212 -30.06 -13.64 -15.18
C GLN A 212 -29.23 -14.46 -14.19
N THR A 213 -29.58 -15.74 -14.01
CA THR A 213 -28.78 -16.67 -13.22
C THR A 213 -27.35 -16.75 -13.75
N GLY A 214 -26.38 -16.60 -12.84
CA GLY A 214 -24.98 -16.76 -13.11
C GLY A 214 -24.66 -18.12 -13.72
N LYS A 215 -23.78 -18.13 -14.72
CA LYS A 215 -23.34 -19.33 -15.41
C LYS A 215 -21.82 -19.41 -15.33
N ASN A 216 -21.31 -20.59 -14.97
CA ASN A 216 -19.90 -20.89 -15.10
C ASN A 216 -19.48 -20.65 -16.57
N ILE A 217 -18.41 -19.90 -16.80
CA ILE A 217 -17.98 -19.54 -18.16
C ILE A 217 -17.48 -20.77 -18.93
N GLY A 218 -17.10 -21.83 -18.22
CA GLY A 218 -16.71 -23.12 -18.75
C GLY A 218 -15.32 -23.13 -19.38
N SER A 219 -14.97 -24.28 -19.95
CA SER A 219 -13.74 -24.43 -20.72
C SER A 219 -13.78 -23.59 -22.02
N PRO A 220 -12.64 -23.05 -22.48
CA PRO A 220 -11.28 -23.32 -21.99
C PRO A 220 -10.81 -22.39 -20.86
N ILE A 221 -11.66 -21.47 -20.38
CA ILE A 221 -11.27 -20.46 -19.38
C ILE A 221 -11.22 -21.08 -17.99
N ASN A 222 -12.27 -21.76 -17.56
CA ASN A 222 -12.26 -22.49 -16.30
C ASN A 222 -11.73 -23.92 -16.52
N THR A 223 -10.99 -24.40 -15.54
CA THR A 223 -10.36 -25.71 -15.49
C THR A 223 -10.68 -26.40 -14.16
N VAL A 224 -9.84 -27.36 -13.76
CA VAL A 224 -9.91 -27.98 -12.43
C VAL A 224 -9.10 -27.20 -11.39
N ASP A 225 -8.31 -26.24 -11.86
CA ASP A 225 -7.51 -25.33 -11.03
C ASP A 225 -8.31 -24.05 -10.73
N ASN A 226 -7.73 -23.17 -9.90
CA ASN A 226 -8.38 -21.91 -9.52
C ASN A 226 -8.25 -20.86 -10.62
N GLU A 227 -9.39 -20.33 -11.06
CA GLU A 227 -9.51 -19.20 -11.96
C GLU A 227 -10.38 -18.08 -11.37
N GLY A 228 -9.82 -16.88 -11.29
CA GLY A 228 -10.53 -15.73 -10.75
C GLY A 228 -9.73 -14.47 -10.98
N ALA A 229 -10.06 -13.44 -10.20
CA ALA A 229 -9.32 -12.17 -10.17
C ALA A 229 -8.97 -11.72 -11.60
N PHE A 230 -9.98 -11.20 -12.31
CA PHE A 230 -9.90 -10.93 -13.73
C PHE A 230 -10.24 -9.47 -14.05
N SER A 231 -9.91 -9.07 -15.26
CA SER A 231 -10.24 -7.78 -15.84
C SER A 231 -10.63 -7.96 -17.30
N VAL A 232 -11.68 -7.25 -17.70
CA VAL A 232 -12.28 -7.32 -19.03
C VAL A 232 -11.91 -6.04 -19.77
N SER A 233 -11.47 -6.17 -21.02
CA SER A 233 -11.22 -5.00 -21.86
C SER A 233 -12.49 -4.19 -22.11
N SER A 234 -12.31 -2.90 -22.38
CA SER A 234 -13.40 -1.98 -22.69
C SER A 234 -14.19 -2.37 -23.94
N ASP A 235 -13.65 -3.14 -24.87
CA ASP A 235 -14.40 -3.66 -26.02
C ASP A 235 -15.05 -5.03 -25.75
N GLY A 236 -14.86 -5.60 -24.55
CA GLY A 236 -15.35 -6.92 -24.17
C GLY A 236 -14.66 -8.10 -24.87
N ASN A 237 -13.62 -7.84 -25.68
CA ASN A 237 -12.97 -8.86 -26.49
C ASN A 237 -11.84 -9.60 -25.77
N TYR A 238 -11.37 -9.11 -24.64
CA TYR A 238 -10.26 -9.70 -23.89
C TYR A 238 -10.64 -9.90 -22.44
N ILE A 239 -10.28 -11.05 -21.89
CA ILE A 239 -10.27 -11.29 -20.44
C ILE A 239 -8.84 -11.61 -20.04
N PHE A 240 -8.31 -10.78 -19.16
CA PHE A 240 -7.09 -11.03 -18.41
C PHE A 240 -7.49 -11.62 -17.07
N PHE A 241 -6.91 -12.74 -16.66
CA PHE A 241 -7.33 -13.40 -15.43
C PHE A 241 -6.20 -14.17 -14.79
N THR A 242 -6.35 -14.42 -13.49
CA THR A 242 -5.40 -15.22 -12.73
C THR A 242 -5.78 -16.69 -12.85
N SER A 243 -4.81 -17.55 -13.11
CA SER A 243 -4.98 -19.00 -13.02
C SER A 243 -3.75 -19.62 -12.36
N CYS A 244 -3.98 -20.42 -11.33
CA CYS A 244 -2.93 -21.04 -10.52
C CYS A 244 -2.67 -22.47 -10.94
N SER A 245 -1.42 -22.92 -10.98
CA SER A 245 -1.03 -24.30 -11.36
C SER A 245 -1.42 -24.76 -12.77
N ARG A 246 -2.07 -23.91 -13.59
CA ARG A 246 -2.42 -24.25 -14.97
C ARG A 246 -1.19 -24.60 -15.81
N SER A 247 -1.32 -25.68 -16.57
CA SER A 247 -0.29 -26.14 -17.51
C SER A 247 0.12 -25.06 -18.51
N GLY A 248 1.42 -24.82 -18.66
CA GLY A 248 1.99 -23.74 -19.48
C GLY A 248 2.31 -22.45 -18.72
N GLY A 249 2.11 -22.46 -17.40
CA GLY A 249 2.51 -21.38 -16.50
C GLY A 249 4.02 -21.27 -16.23
N LYS A 250 4.40 -20.17 -15.58
CA LYS A 250 5.75 -19.76 -15.16
C LYS A 250 5.89 -19.79 -13.63
N GLY A 251 4.92 -19.23 -12.91
CA GLY A 251 4.89 -19.15 -11.45
C GLY A 251 3.82 -20.07 -10.84
N GLN A 252 3.49 -19.81 -9.57
CA GLN A 252 2.41 -20.53 -8.88
C GLN A 252 1.03 -20.07 -9.38
N CYS A 253 0.88 -18.76 -9.56
CA CYS A 253 -0.29 -18.11 -10.12
C CYS A 253 0.19 -17.08 -11.12
N ASP A 254 -0.40 -17.13 -12.31
CA ASP A 254 0.01 -16.32 -13.44
C ASP A 254 -1.19 -15.57 -14.04
N ILE A 255 -0.88 -14.51 -14.78
CA ILE A 255 -1.84 -13.83 -15.64
C ILE A 255 -1.95 -14.53 -17.00
N TRP A 256 -3.19 -14.87 -17.35
CA TRP A 256 -3.59 -15.47 -18.61
C TRP A 256 -4.51 -14.54 -19.39
N LEU A 257 -4.47 -14.66 -20.71
CA LEU A 257 -5.28 -13.89 -21.64
C LEU A 257 -6.12 -14.81 -22.51
N THR A 258 -7.42 -14.57 -22.58
CA THR A 258 -8.30 -15.16 -23.58
C THR A 258 -8.95 -14.07 -24.43
N MET A 259 -9.26 -14.42 -25.69
CA MET A 259 -9.86 -13.53 -26.67
C MET A 259 -11.23 -14.04 -27.07
N ASN A 260 -12.19 -13.13 -27.21
CA ASN A 260 -13.48 -13.42 -27.80
C ASN A 260 -13.37 -13.33 -29.33
N LYS A 261 -13.62 -14.44 -30.01
CA LYS A 261 -13.72 -14.49 -31.48
C LYS A 261 -15.15 -14.88 -31.85
N ASN A 262 -15.97 -13.90 -32.21
CA ASN A 262 -17.36 -14.07 -32.64
C ASN A 262 -18.23 -14.82 -31.61
N GLY A 263 -18.11 -14.44 -30.34
CA GLY A 263 -18.86 -15.04 -29.23
C GLY A 263 -18.20 -16.26 -28.61
N ILE A 264 -17.04 -16.69 -29.09
CA ILE A 264 -16.32 -17.87 -28.61
C ILE A 264 -14.99 -17.44 -27.99
N TRP A 265 -14.78 -17.77 -26.72
CA TRP A 265 -13.52 -17.55 -26.04
C TRP A 265 -12.45 -18.54 -26.50
N THR A 266 -11.26 -18.04 -26.85
CA THR A 266 -10.13 -18.86 -27.26
C THR A 266 -9.47 -19.55 -26.08
N THR A 267 -8.68 -20.59 -26.35
CA THR A 267 -7.76 -21.16 -25.36
C THR A 267 -6.89 -20.05 -24.75
N PRO A 268 -6.81 -19.96 -23.40
CA PRO A 268 -6.01 -18.93 -22.74
C PRO A 268 -4.52 -19.05 -23.06
N ALA A 269 -3.87 -17.91 -23.28
CA ALA A 269 -2.43 -17.80 -23.44
C ALA A 269 -1.82 -17.19 -22.18
N ASN A 270 -0.77 -17.82 -21.64
CA ASN A 270 0.00 -17.27 -20.54
C ASN A 270 0.82 -16.07 -21.04
N LEU A 271 0.81 -14.95 -20.31
CA LEU A 271 1.46 -13.72 -20.77
C LEU A 271 2.99 -13.71 -20.71
N GLN A 272 3.61 -14.76 -20.17
CA GLN A 272 5.05 -14.95 -20.10
C GLN A 272 5.79 -13.77 -19.40
N GLU A 273 7.11 -13.81 -19.40
CA GLU A 273 7.93 -12.67 -18.97
C GLU A 273 7.78 -11.49 -19.96
N PRO A 274 7.82 -10.23 -19.48
CA PRO A 274 8.12 -9.81 -18.11
C PRO A 274 6.90 -9.71 -17.19
N ILE A 275 5.70 -10.07 -17.66
CA ILE A 275 4.47 -9.93 -16.89
C ILE A 275 4.41 -11.00 -15.79
N ASN A 276 4.51 -12.27 -16.18
CA ASN A 276 4.59 -13.38 -15.25
C ASN A 276 6.04 -13.66 -14.92
N SER A 277 6.30 -13.92 -13.63
CA SER A 277 7.61 -14.26 -13.10
C SER A 277 7.58 -15.67 -12.50
N ARG A 278 8.56 -16.01 -11.67
CA ARG A 278 8.53 -17.25 -10.86
C ARG A 278 7.70 -17.09 -9.58
N SER A 279 7.29 -15.85 -9.29
CA SER A 279 6.53 -15.50 -8.09
C SER A 279 5.03 -15.66 -8.35
N TRP A 280 4.21 -14.98 -7.56
CA TRP A 280 2.76 -14.92 -7.71
C TRP A 280 2.39 -13.61 -8.38
N GLU A 281 1.77 -13.68 -9.56
CA GLU A 281 1.09 -12.56 -10.21
C GLU A 281 -0.43 -12.79 -10.24
N SER A 282 -1.21 -11.78 -9.84
CA SER A 282 -2.67 -11.87 -9.76
C SER A 282 -3.35 -10.51 -9.84
N GLN A 283 -4.69 -10.53 -9.95
CA GLN A 283 -5.54 -9.32 -9.98
C GLN A 283 -5.14 -8.34 -11.09
N PRO A 284 -5.00 -8.81 -12.35
CA PRO A 284 -4.67 -7.94 -13.46
C PRO A 284 -5.75 -6.86 -13.61
N SER A 285 -5.35 -5.64 -13.96
CA SER A 285 -6.27 -4.55 -14.25
C SER A 285 -5.91 -3.87 -15.56
N ILE A 286 -6.76 -4.02 -16.58
CA ILE A 286 -6.54 -3.33 -17.85
C ILE A 286 -7.07 -1.90 -17.79
N SER A 287 -6.23 -0.96 -18.22
CA SER A 287 -6.65 0.44 -18.44
C SER A 287 -7.82 0.54 -19.43
N SER A 288 -8.67 1.55 -19.27
CA SER A 288 -9.85 1.78 -20.11
C SER A 288 -9.53 1.95 -21.60
N ASN A 289 -8.32 2.42 -21.94
CA ASN A 289 -7.85 2.55 -23.32
C ASN A 289 -7.19 1.28 -23.87
N GLY A 290 -7.10 0.21 -23.07
CA GLY A 290 -6.52 -1.07 -23.46
C GLY A 290 -5.00 -1.09 -23.65
N LYS A 291 -4.28 -0.02 -23.28
CA LYS A 291 -2.83 0.13 -23.57
C LYS A 291 -1.91 -0.25 -22.42
N GLN A 292 -2.44 -0.35 -21.22
CA GLN A 292 -1.70 -0.65 -19.99
C GLN A 292 -2.42 -1.74 -19.21
N LEU A 293 -1.63 -2.67 -18.67
CA LEU A 293 -2.02 -3.69 -17.71
C LEU A 293 -1.29 -3.39 -16.41
N TYR A 294 -2.01 -3.30 -15.30
CA TYR A 294 -1.49 -3.12 -13.95
C TYR A 294 -1.60 -4.41 -13.15
#